data_AF-A0A832ZHA7-F1
#
_entry.id   AF-A0A832ZHA7-F1
#
_cell.length_a   1.000
_cell.length_b   1.000
_cell.length_c   1.000
_cell.angle_alpha   90.00
_cell.angle_beta   90.00
_cell.angle_gamma   90.00
#
_symmetry.space_group_name_H-M   'P 1'
#
loop_
_entity.id
_entity.type
_entity.pdbx_description
1 polymer ?
#
loop_
_entity_poly.entity_id
_entity_poly.type
_entity_poly.pdbx_seq_one_letter_code
_entity_poly.pdbx_strand_id
1 'polypeptide(L)'
;MDLRNYGFVKVGRWKLNENIKSGIDFELMDFKEERVIYAFVVDGETKYIGICESSKTTLEGRMKKFRNLQGGGTNERIANEIKKCLEDGKTVEIFALKPELVVQYKELELTIQHNDVELVIKNKGLEVDLVRGLEYPLIEKLNPEWNIMKN
;
A
#
# COMPACT_ATOMS: atom_id res chain seq x y z
N MET A 1 9.49 -8.08 13.11
CA MET A 1 9.71 -6.61 13.11
C MET A 1 8.33 -5.97 13.04
N ASP A 2 8.01 -4.99 13.89
CA ASP A 2 6.66 -4.43 13.98
C ASP A 2 6.43 -3.36 12.89
N LEU A 3 5.40 -3.53 12.05
CA LEU A 3 4.96 -2.57 11.03
C LEU A 3 4.66 -1.18 11.60
N ARG A 4 4.23 -1.11 12.86
CA ARG A 4 3.92 0.15 13.55
C ARG A 4 5.14 1.06 13.65
N ASN A 5 6.35 0.50 13.68
CA ASN A 5 7.60 1.28 13.68
C ASN A 5 7.81 2.05 12.37
N TYR A 6 7.06 1.74 11.32
CA TYR A 6 7.09 2.40 10.02
C TYR A 6 5.86 3.30 9.78
N GLY A 7 5.03 3.52 10.82
CA GLY A 7 3.83 4.34 10.73
C GLY A 7 2.61 3.64 10.16
N PHE A 8 2.64 2.31 9.98
CA PHE A 8 1.42 1.57 9.63
C PHE A 8 0.45 1.55 10.81
N VAL A 9 -0.82 1.78 10.51
CA VAL A 9 -1.93 1.69 11.47
C VAL A 9 -2.89 0.59 11.04
N LYS A 10 -3.53 -0.07 12.02
CA LYS A 10 -4.57 -1.06 11.75
C LYS A 10 -5.82 -0.32 11.25
N VAL A 11 -6.28 -0.67 10.06
CA VAL A 11 -7.41 -0.02 9.38
C VAL A 11 -8.53 -0.99 9.04
N GLY A 12 -8.39 -2.28 9.34
CA GLY A 12 -9.41 -3.25 9.03
C GLY A 12 -9.06 -4.69 9.37
N ARG A 13 -9.90 -5.59 8.88
CA ARG A 13 -9.71 -7.04 8.96
C ARG A 13 -10.44 -7.76 7.83
N TRP A 14 -9.99 -8.97 7.54
CA TRP A 14 -10.72 -9.93 6.73
C TRP A 14 -11.59 -10.84 7.61
N LYS A 15 -12.64 -11.42 7.02
CA LYS A 15 -13.54 -12.38 7.63
C LYS A 15 -14.03 -13.40 6.60
N LEU A 16 -14.44 -14.58 7.04
CA LEU A 16 -15.11 -15.55 6.16
C LEU A 16 -16.49 -15.03 5.76
N ASN A 17 -16.84 -15.27 4.51
CA ASN A 17 -18.18 -15.03 3.99
C ASN A 17 -18.46 -15.97 2.82
N GLU A 18 -19.20 -17.05 3.10
CA GLU A 18 -19.53 -18.10 2.12
C GLU A 18 -20.39 -17.58 0.94
N ASN A 19 -21.06 -16.45 1.11
CA ASN A 19 -21.88 -15.83 0.06
C ASN A 19 -21.05 -15.08 -0.99
N ILE A 20 -19.74 -14.94 -0.78
CA ILE A 20 -18.82 -14.28 -1.70
C ILE A 20 -18.01 -15.32 -2.45
N LYS A 21 -17.78 -15.12 -3.75
CA LYS A 21 -17.04 -16.05 -4.62
C LYS A 21 -15.67 -16.46 -4.05
N SER A 22 -14.94 -15.51 -3.45
CA SER A 22 -13.64 -15.79 -2.82
C SER A 22 -13.73 -16.49 -1.47
N GLY A 23 -14.92 -16.58 -0.86
CA GLY A 23 -15.13 -17.05 0.50
C GLY A 23 -14.69 -16.05 1.59
N ILE A 24 -14.22 -14.87 1.21
CA ILE A 24 -13.73 -13.84 2.14
C ILE A 24 -14.42 -12.49 1.89
N ASP A 25 -14.54 -11.73 2.96
CA ASP A 25 -15.02 -10.36 2.96
C ASP A 25 -14.18 -9.51 3.90
N PHE A 26 -14.34 -8.19 3.87
CA PHE A 26 -13.52 -7.30 4.67
C PHE A 26 -14.32 -6.20 5.34
N GLU A 27 -13.75 -5.67 6.42
CA GLU A 27 -14.22 -4.47 7.12
C GLU A 27 -13.07 -3.48 7.20
N LEU A 28 -13.29 -2.26 6.73
CA LEU A 28 -12.37 -1.14 6.92
C LEU A 28 -12.98 -0.13 7.89
N MET A 29 -12.19 0.31 8.85
CA MET A 29 -12.53 1.37 9.81
C MET A 29 -11.92 2.72 9.43
N ASP A 30 -10.86 2.73 8.62
CA ASP A 30 -10.19 3.95 8.15
C ASP A 30 -9.64 3.77 6.73
N PHE A 31 -9.20 4.87 6.10
CA PHE A 31 -8.48 4.93 4.83
C PHE A 31 -9.18 4.30 3.62
N LYS A 32 -10.51 4.14 3.66
CA LYS A 32 -11.30 3.51 2.58
C LYS A 32 -11.04 4.12 1.20
N GLU A 33 -11.07 5.45 1.14
CA GLU A 33 -10.93 6.22 -0.10
C GLU A 33 -9.49 6.67 -0.36
N GLU A 34 -8.56 6.27 0.52
CA GLU A 34 -7.19 6.73 0.49
C GLU A 34 -6.32 5.87 -0.42
N ARG A 35 -5.32 6.53 -1.00
CA ARG A 35 -4.24 5.87 -1.72
C ARG A 35 -3.10 5.58 -0.75
N VAL A 36 -2.88 4.31 -0.46
CA VAL A 36 -1.97 3.87 0.60
C VAL A 36 -1.07 2.70 0.18
N ILE A 37 -0.03 2.49 0.96
CA ILE A 37 0.64 1.19 1.07
C ILE A 37 -0.15 0.38 2.10
N TYR A 38 -0.48 -0.87 1.81
CA TYR A 38 -1.26 -1.72 2.70
C TYR A 38 -0.50 -3.02 3.00
N ALA A 39 -0.83 -3.63 4.14
CA ALA A 39 -0.27 -4.90 4.56
C ALA A 39 -1.35 -5.83 5.12
N PHE A 40 -1.16 -7.13 4.91
CA PHE A 40 -1.93 -8.17 5.58
C PHE A 40 -1.09 -8.80 6.69
N VAL A 41 -1.68 -8.83 7.88
CA VAL A 41 -1.02 -9.28 9.11
C VAL A 41 -1.82 -10.45 9.66
N VAL A 42 -1.16 -11.60 9.83
CA VAL A 42 -1.77 -12.82 10.35
C VAL A 42 -1.22 -13.07 11.74
N ASP A 43 -2.08 -13.04 12.76
CA ASP A 43 -1.70 -13.21 14.18
C ASP A 43 -0.47 -12.38 14.61
N GLY A 44 -0.37 -11.14 14.10
CA GLY A 44 0.72 -10.21 14.38
C GLY A 44 1.93 -10.30 13.44
N GLU A 45 1.97 -11.28 12.53
CA GLU A 45 3.04 -11.43 11.54
C GLU A 45 2.67 -10.80 10.19
N THR A 46 3.55 -9.97 9.63
CA THR A 46 3.33 -9.39 8.29
C THR A 46 3.52 -10.46 7.22
N LYS A 47 2.45 -10.79 6.50
CA LYS A 47 2.46 -11.81 5.45
C LYS A 47 2.47 -11.24 4.05
N TYR A 48 1.92 -10.04 3.85
CA TYR A 48 1.88 -9.40 2.53
C TYR A 48 1.97 -7.89 2.64
N ILE A 49 2.63 -7.27 1.66
CA ILE A 49 2.66 -5.82 1.43
C ILE A 49 2.25 -5.55 -0.02
N GLY A 50 1.40 -4.56 -0.23
CA GLY A 50 1.03 -4.10 -1.56
C GLY A 50 0.69 -2.63 -1.58
N ILE A 51 0.46 -2.10 -2.78
CA ILE A 51 0.19 -0.68 -2.97
C ILE A 51 -1.11 -0.40 -3.73
N CYS A 52 -1.62 0.80 -3.49
CA CYS A 52 -2.58 1.42 -4.38
C CYS A 52 -1.85 1.95 -5.64
N GLU A 53 -1.74 1.08 -6.64
CA GLU A 53 -0.87 1.25 -7.82
C GLU A 53 -1.05 2.57 -8.59
N SER A 54 -2.26 3.14 -8.65
CA SER A 54 -2.53 4.39 -9.38
C SER A 54 -3.18 5.45 -8.51
N SER A 55 -3.18 6.70 -8.97
CA SER A 55 -3.83 7.84 -8.29
C SER A 55 -5.34 7.67 -8.08
N LYS A 56 -5.97 6.78 -8.85
CA LYS A 56 -7.42 6.47 -8.75
C LYS A 56 -7.71 5.21 -7.92
N THR A 57 -6.68 4.48 -7.52
CA THR A 57 -6.86 3.24 -6.78
C THR A 57 -6.93 3.56 -5.29
N THR A 58 -8.06 3.24 -4.66
CA THR A 58 -8.24 3.38 -3.21
C THR A 58 -7.98 2.06 -2.50
N LEU A 59 -7.77 2.11 -1.18
CA LEU A 59 -7.65 0.93 -0.34
C LEU A 59 -8.88 0.02 -0.47
N GLU A 60 -10.08 0.58 -0.39
CA GLU A 60 -11.32 -0.19 -0.55
C GLU A 60 -11.39 -0.85 -1.93
N GLY A 61 -10.98 -0.12 -2.98
CA GLY A 61 -10.87 -0.66 -4.33
C GLY A 61 -9.91 -1.85 -4.41
N ARG A 62 -8.77 -1.80 -3.71
CA ARG A 62 -7.83 -2.94 -3.61
C ARG A 62 -8.44 -4.11 -2.86
N MET A 63 -9.09 -3.89 -1.73
CA MET A 63 -9.74 -4.96 -0.97
C MET A 63 -10.87 -5.64 -1.77
N LYS A 64 -11.67 -4.85 -2.51
CA LYS A 64 -12.68 -5.38 -3.44
C LYS A 64 -12.08 -6.29 -4.51
N LYS A 65 -10.87 -6.01 -4.99
CA LYS A 65 -10.18 -6.88 -5.98
C LYS A 65 -9.89 -8.26 -5.40
N PHE A 66 -9.36 -8.36 -4.18
CA PHE A 66 -9.15 -9.67 -3.53
C PHE A 66 -10.48 -10.38 -3.24
N ARG A 67 -11.46 -9.66 -2.67
CA ARG A 67 -12.81 -10.16 -2.40
C ARG A 67 -13.48 -10.76 -3.64
N ASN A 68 -13.28 -10.16 -4.81
CA ASN A 68 -13.93 -10.56 -6.05
C ASN A 68 -13.02 -11.40 -6.98
N LEU A 69 -11.80 -11.75 -6.56
CA LEU A 69 -10.79 -12.45 -7.37
C LEU A 69 -10.50 -11.74 -8.71
N GLN A 70 -10.42 -10.40 -8.68
CA GLN A 70 -10.17 -9.57 -9.86
C GLN A 70 -8.71 -9.11 -9.90
N GLY A 71 -8.12 -8.95 -11.10
CA GLY A 71 -6.80 -8.32 -11.27
C GLY A 71 -5.62 -9.28 -11.35
N GLY A 72 -5.84 -10.55 -11.71
CA GLY A 72 -4.80 -11.51 -12.05
C GLY A 72 -4.43 -12.48 -10.92
N GLY A 73 -3.51 -13.40 -11.24
CA GLY A 73 -3.19 -14.55 -10.38
C GLY A 73 -2.64 -14.21 -8.99
N THR A 74 -2.01 -13.04 -8.82
CA THR A 74 -1.58 -12.59 -7.48
C THR A 74 -2.77 -12.36 -6.56
N ASN A 75 -3.84 -11.72 -7.02
CA ASN A 75 -4.98 -11.42 -6.16
C ASN A 75 -5.75 -12.68 -5.79
N GLU A 76 -5.84 -13.64 -6.73
CA GLU A 76 -6.41 -14.95 -6.45
C GLU A 76 -5.60 -15.74 -5.42
N ARG A 77 -4.27 -15.82 -5.61
CA ARG A 77 -3.37 -16.49 -4.66
C ARG A 77 -3.48 -15.88 -3.27
N ILE A 78 -3.38 -14.56 -3.15
CA ILE A 78 -3.45 -13.88 -1.85
C ILE A 78 -4.84 -14.06 -1.21
N ALA A 79 -5.92 -14.00 -1.98
CA ALA A 79 -7.25 -14.28 -1.45
C ALA A 79 -7.37 -15.71 -0.89
N ASN A 80 -6.77 -16.70 -1.56
CA ASN A 80 -6.73 -18.08 -1.08
C ASN A 80 -5.90 -18.22 0.22
N GLU A 81 -4.76 -17.53 0.32
CA GLU A 81 -3.96 -17.51 1.56
C GLU A 81 -4.73 -16.89 2.74
N ILE A 82 -5.43 -15.77 2.49
CA ILE A 82 -6.31 -15.14 3.49
C ILE A 82 -7.40 -16.12 3.93
N LYS A 83 -8.10 -16.73 2.97
CA LYS A 83 -9.18 -17.68 3.25
C LYS A 83 -8.70 -18.83 4.12
N LYS A 84 -7.60 -19.48 3.73
CA LYS A 84 -7.00 -20.58 4.46
C LYS A 84 -6.67 -20.19 5.91
N CYS A 85 -6.05 -19.03 6.12
CA CYS A 85 -5.74 -18.55 7.47
C CYS A 85 -7.01 -18.39 8.31
N LEU A 86 -8.07 -17.84 7.73
CA LEU A 86 -9.34 -17.65 8.44
C LEU A 86 -10.05 -19.00 8.73
N GLU A 87 -9.99 -19.97 7.82
CA GLU A 87 -10.50 -21.33 8.03
C GLU A 87 -9.73 -22.07 9.14
N ASP A 88 -8.43 -21.80 9.26
CA ASP A 88 -7.58 -22.30 10.35
C ASP A 88 -7.82 -21.55 11.70
N GLY A 89 -8.80 -20.64 11.75
CA GLY A 89 -9.16 -19.88 12.95
C GLY A 89 -8.23 -18.71 13.28
N LYS A 90 -7.32 -18.34 12.36
CA LYS A 90 -6.40 -17.22 12.55
C LYS A 90 -7.07 -15.88 12.29
N THR A 91 -6.47 -14.83 12.83
CA THR A 91 -6.88 -13.46 12.53
C THR A 91 -6.10 -12.92 11.35
N VAL A 92 -6.79 -12.23 10.42
CA VAL A 92 -6.13 -11.54 9.30
C VAL A 92 -6.52 -10.06 9.35
N GLU A 93 -5.58 -9.24 9.79
CA GLU A 93 -5.74 -7.80 9.95
C GLU A 93 -5.23 -7.04 8.72
N ILE A 94 -5.80 -5.87 8.48
CA ILE A 94 -5.40 -4.96 7.40
C ILE A 94 -4.74 -3.76 8.04
N PHE A 95 -3.48 -3.53 7.68
CA PHE A 95 -2.73 -2.34 8.07
C PHE A 95 -2.51 -1.45 6.85
N ALA A 96 -2.39 -0.14 7.07
CA ALA A 96 -2.10 0.81 6.02
C ALA A 96 -1.18 1.93 6.48
N LEU A 97 -0.40 2.44 5.52
CA LEU A 97 0.48 3.59 5.64
C LEU A 97 0.12 4.58 4.52
N LYS A 98 -0.28 5.78 4.90
CA LYS A 98 -0.48 6.92 4.00
C LYS A 98 0.73 7.84 4.11
N PRO A 99 1.61 7.92 3.10
CA PRO A 99 2.68 8.90 3.11
C PRO A 99 2.09 10.32 3.09
N GLU A 100 2.47 11.14 4.08
CA GLU A 100 1.98 12.53 4.19
C GLU A 100 2.91 13.55 3.51
N LEU A 101 4.07 13.12 3.03
CA LEU A 101 5.06 13.99 2.42
C LEU A 101 4.93 14.05 0.90
N VAL A 102 5.02 15.26 0.36
CA VAL A 102 5.29 15.50 -1.06
C VAL A 102 6.80 15.70 -1.20
N VAL A 103 7.45 14.82 -1.95
CA VAL A 103 8.90 14.89 -2.20
C VAL A 103 9.13 15.27 -3.65
N GLN A 104 10.00 16.25 -3.90
CA GLN A 104 10.41 16.64 -5.25
C GLN A 104 11.90 16.34 -5.45
N TYR A 105 12.23 15.68 -6.56
CA TYR A 105 13.60 15.41 -6.96
C TYR A 105 14.11 16.47 -7.93
N LYS A 106 15.26 17.07 -7.61
CA LYS A 106 15.96 18.12 -8.39
C LYS A 106 15.08 19.32 -8.74
N GLU A 107 14.57 20.00 -7.72
CA GLU A 107 14.12 21.39 -7.89
C GLU A 107 15.36 22.25 -8.25
N LEU A 108 15.27 23.00 -9.35
CA LEU A 108 16.33 23.90 -9.79
C LEU A 108 15.81 25.33 -9.70
N GLU A 109 16.54 26.15 -8.96
CA GLU A 109 16.35 27.60 -8.91
C GLU A 109 17.54 28.26 -9.58
N LEU A 110 17.26 29.08 -10.60
CA LEU A 110 18.25 29.91 -11.25
C LEU A 110 17.93 31.38 -10.98
N THR A 111 18.85 32.06 -10.31
CA THR A 111 18.79 33.50 -10.08
C THR A 111 19.69 34.21 -11.09
N ILE A 112 19.12 35.13 -11.86
CA ILE A 112 19.85 36.00 -12.78
C ILE A 112 19.78 37.41 -12.20
N GLN A 113 20.93 38.00 -11.90
CA GLN A 113 21.05 39.38 -11.43
C GLN A 113 21.61 40.27 -12.53
N HIS A 114 20.94 41.40 -12.80
CA HIS A 114 21.44 42.42 -13.70
C HIS A 114 20.97 43.82 -13.25
N ASN A 115 21.93 44.69 -12.93
CA ASN A 115 21.69 45.99 -12.29
C ASN A 115 20.81 45.82 -11.04
N ASP A 116 19.72 46.59 -10.92
CA ASP A 116 18.75 46.54 -9.81
C ASP A 116 17.59 45.56 -10.07
N VAL A 117 17.73 44.62 -11.01
CA VAL A 117 16.69 43.63 -11.35
C VAL A 117 17.18 42.22 -11.05
N GLU A 118 16.33 41.48 -10.31
CA GLU A 118 16.49 40.06 -10.04
C GLU A 118 15.39 39.27 -10.74
N LEU A 119 15.79 38.25 -11.52
CA LEU A 119 14.88 37.27 -12.10
C LEU A 119 15.16 35.90 -11.48
N VAL A 120 14.13 35.29 -10.89
CA VAL A 120 14.19 33.94 -10.35
C VAL A 120 13.38 33.00 -11.24
N ILE A 121 14.05 32.02 -11.85
CA ILE A 121 13.41 30.97 -12.66
C ILE A 121 13.42 29.67 -11.83
N LYS A 122 12.23 29.12 -11.56
CA LYS A 122 12.06 27.84 -10.86
C LYS A 122 11.56 26.76 -11.81
N ASN A 123 12.24 25.62 -11.85
CA ASN A 123 11.69 24.41 -12.47
C ASN A 123 10.87 23.64 -11.42
N LYS A 124 9.67 23.19 -11.78
CA LYS A 124 8.91 22.26 -10.93
C LYS A 124 9.60 20.90 -10.98
N GLY A 125 10.31 20.55 -9.91
CA GLY A 125 11.01 19.28 -9.77
C GLY A 125 10.09 18.07 -10.00
N LEU A 126 10.68 16.90 -10.19
CA LEU A 126 9.90 15.67 -10.40
C LEU A 126 9.27 15.22 -9.07
N GLU A 127 7.94 15.15 -9.01
CA GLU A 127 7.23 14.61 -7.86
C GLU A 127 7.51 13.12 -7.70
N VAL A 128 7.99 12.73 -6.51
CA VAL A 128 8.29 11.35 -6.15
C VAL A 128 7.06 10.70 -5.55
N ASP A 129 6.55 9.66 -6.22
CA ASP A 129 5.43 8.86 -5.72
C ASP A 129 5.91 7.92 -4.61
N LEU A 130 5.79 8.35 -3.35
CA LEU A 130 6.22 7.57 -2.18
C LEU A 130 5.44 6.27 -2.01
N VAL A 131 4.17 6.20 -2.41
CA VAL A 131 3.40 4.95 -2.32
C VAL A 131 4.03 3.89 -3.22
N ARG A 132 4.41 4.24 -4.46
CA ARG A 132 5.14 3.32 -5.33
C ARG A 132 6.58 3.10 -4.88
N GLY A 133 7.27 4.16 -4.49
CA GLY A 133 8.69 4.14 -4.17
C GLY A 133 9.04 3.32 -2.93
N LEU A 134 8.11 3.14 -1.99
CA LEU A 134 8.35 2.45 -0.73
C LEU A 134 7.94 0.97 -0.73
N GLU A 135 7.20 0.47 -1.72
CA GLU A 135 6.76 -0.94 -1.75
C GLU A 135 7.93 -1.91 -1.64
N TYR A 136 8.89 -1.79 -2.57
CA TYR A 136 10.01 -2.71 -2.66
C TYR A 136 10.97 -2.60 -1.46
N PRO A 137 11.39 -1.40 -1.00
CA PRO A 137 12.17 -1.26 0.23
C PRO A 137 11.49 -1.88 1.47
N LEU A 138 10.16 -1.76 1.59
CA LEU A 138 9.43 -2.38 2.69
C LEU A 138 9.39 -3.91 2.57
N ILE A 139 9.21 -4.45 1.35
CA ILE A 139 9.27 -5.89 1.09
C ILE A 139 10.66 -6.44 1.42
N GLU A 140 11.74 -5.82 0.93
CA GLU A 140 13.11 -6.25 1.25
C GLU A 140 13.40 -6.23 2.75
N LYS A 141 12.90 -5.19 3.44
CA LYS A 141 13.15 -5.01 4.86
C LYS A 141 12.38 -5.98 5.75
N LEU A 142 11.13 -6.29 5.37
CA LEU A 142 10.21 -7.09 6.19
C LEU A 142 10.12 -8.55 5.74
N ASN A 143 10.59 -8.86 4.54
CA ASN A 143 10.57 -10.18 3.90
C ASN A 143 9.23 -10.93 4.07
N PRO A 144 8.09 -10.33 3.70
CA PRO A 144 6.78 -10.94 3.86
C PRO A 144 6.64 -12.18 2.95
N GLU A 145 6.25 -13.30 3.56
CA GLU A 145 6.17 -14.63 2.93
C GLU A 145 5.32 -14.68 1.65
N TRP A 146 4.24 -13.89 1.57
CA TRP A 146 3.33 -13.93 0.42
C TRP A 146 3.74 -12.99 -0.71
N ASN A 147 4.77 -12.15 -0.54
CA ASN A 147 5.35 -11.37 -1.63
C ASN A 147 6.36 -12.22 -2.39
N ILE A 148 6.07 -12.53 -3.65
CA ILE A 148 7.00 -13.24 -4.53
C ILE A 148 7.85 -12.19 -5.23
N MET A 149 9.12 -12.08 -4.87
CA MET A 149 10.07 -11.31 -5.68
C MET A 149 10.41 -12.14 -6.91
N LYS A 150 10.25 -11.57 -8.11
CA LYS A 150 10.85 -12.15 -9.30
C LYS A 150 12.33 -11.81 -9.27
N ASN A 151 13.16 -12.84 -9.16
CA ASN A 151 14.60 -12.75 -9.43
C ASN A 151 14.85 -12.35 -10.88
#